data_AF-A0A348XFD2-F1
#
_entry.id   AF-A0A348XFD2-F1
#
_cell.length_a   1.000
_cell.length_b   1.000
_cell.length_c   1.000
_cell.angle_alpha   90.00
_cell.angle_beta   90.00
_cell.angle_gamma   90.00
#
_symmetry.space_group_name_H-M   'P 1'
#
loop_
_entity.id
_entity.type
_entity.pdbx_description
1 polymer ?
#
loop_
_entity_poly.entity_id
_entity_poly.type
_entity_poly.pdbx_seq_one_letter_code
_entity_poly.pdbx_strand_id
1 'polypeptide(L)'
;EPSSIIRNGPWKLIHYYEDGHDELYNLESDPGEQNDVIAENQLLAATLRQRLDAWLIEVDAKFPVPDSAYDPDKEKARLHQLKHELMPKLEVSHAAYLHPDWQPNEDWWGSQVVID
;
A
#
# COMPACT_ATOMS: atom_id res chain seq x y z
N GLU A 1 -4.85 -0.43 0.44
CA GLU A 1 -6.00 -1.23 0.92
C GLU A 1 -5.59 -2.04 2.13
N PRO A 2 -6.47 -2.22 3.14
CA PRO A 2 -6.22 -3.15 4.23
C PRO A 2 -6.20 -4.58 3.71
N SER A 3 -5.27 -5.40 4.22
CA SER A 3 -5.16 -6.80 3.81
C SER A 3 -4.74 -7.71 4.94
N SER A 4 -5.02 -9.00 4.76
CA SER A 4 -4.51 -10.09 5.60
C SER A 4 -3.77 -11.09 4.74
N ILE A 5 -2.73 -11.71 5.30
CA ILE A 5 -1.78 -12.51 4.53
C ILE A 5 -1.51 -13.82 5.26
N ILE A 6 -1.48 -14.93 4.52
CA ILE A 6 -0.96 -16.21 4.99
C ILE A 6 0.16 -16.69 4.07
N ARG A 7 1.23 -17.20 4.67
CA ARG A 7 2.28 -17.92 3.96
C ARG A 7 2.33 -19.37 4.42
N ASN A 8 2.37 -20.30 3.47
CA ASN A 8 2.61 -21.71 3.73
C ASN A 8 3.65 -22.26 2.75
N GLY A 9 4.88 -22.46 3.24
CA GLY A 9 6.00 -22.86 2.40
C GLY A 9 6.29 -21.81 1.32
N PRO A 10 6.30 -22.18 0.03
CA PRO A 10 6.54 -21.23 -1.06
C PRO A 10 5.31 -20.37 -1.36
N TRP A 11 4.12 -20.75 -0.89
CA TRP A 11 2.88 -20.08 -1.26
C TRP A 11 2.55 -18.94 -0.31
N LYS A 12 2.18 -17.79 -0.88
CA LYS A 12 1.63 -16.64 -0.15
C LYS A 12 0.28 -16.29 -0.75
N LEU A 13 -0.75 -16.22 0.10
CA LEU A 13 -2.06 -15.69 -0.25
C LEU A 13 -2.26 -14.35 0.46
N ILE A 14 -2.75 -13.37 -0.28
CA ILE A 14 -3.13 -12.05 0.21
C ILE A 14 -4.64 -11.91 0.01
N HIS A 15 -5.36 -11.52 1.06
CA HIS A 15 -6.76 -11.13 0.98
C HIS A 15 -6.90 -9.63 1.17
N TYR A 16 -7.57 -8.96 0.24
CA TYR A 16 -7.85 -7.53 0.28
C TYR A 16 -9.29 -7.28 0.76
N TYR A 17 -9.44 -6.36 1.72
CA TYR A 17 -10.73 -6.08 2.34
C TYR A 17 -11.56 -5.00 1.63
N GLU A 18 -10.95 -4.21 0.75
CA GLU A 18 -11.68 -3.14 0.05
C GLU A 18 -12.71 -3.69 -0.96
N ASP A 19 -12.33 -4.71 -1.72
CA ASP A 19 -13.17 -5.33 -2.76
C ASP A 19 -13.37 -6.85 -2.55
N GLY A 20 -12.68 -7.43 -1.57
CA GLY A 20 -12.81 -8.82 -1.18
C GLY A 20 -12.01 -9.81 -2.02
N HIS A 21 -11.13 -9.36 -2.93
CA HIS A 21 -10.36 -10.27 -3.77
C HIS A 21 -9.21 -10.94 -3.01
N ASP A 22 -8.72 -12.04 -3.60
CA ASP A 22 -7.55 -12.76 -3.13
C ASP A 22 -6.52 -12.80 -4.27
N GLU A 23 -5.23 -12.70 -3.92
CA GLU A 23 -4.10 -12.93 -4.81
C GLU A 23 -3.26 -14.10 -4.29
N LEU A 24 -2.65 -14.88 -5.19
CA LEU A 24 -1.82 -16.02 -4.82
C LEU A 24 -0.48 -15.99 -5.56
N TYR A 25 0.61 -16.10 -4.80
CA TYR A 25 1.98 -16.08 -5.32
C TYR A 25 2.78 -17.31 -4.87
N ASN A 26 3.69 -17.76 -5.74
CA ASN A 26 4.75 -18.69 -5.39
C ASN A 26 6.07 -17.94 -5.23
N LEU A 27 6.50 -17.73 -3.99
CA LEU A 27 7.69 -16.95 -3.63
C LEU A 27 9.02 -17.65 -3.96
N GLU A 28 9.01 -18.94 -4.28
CA GLU A 28 10.22 -19.66 -4.70
C GLU A 28 10.53 -19.38 -6.17
N SER A 29 9.51 -19.41 -7.03
CA SER A 29 9.66 -19.07 -8.46
C SER A 29 9.52 -17.59 -8.76
N ASP A 30 8.77 -16.85 -7.93
CA ASP A 30 8.51 -15.41 -8.10
C ASP A 30 8.61 -14.66 -6.76
N PRO A 31 9.83 -14.38 -6.29
CA PRO A 31 10.06 -13.64 -5.05
C PRO A 31 9.57 -12.19 -5.09
N GLY A 32 9.36 -11.65 -6.29
CA GLY A 32 8.92 -10.27 -6.53
C GLY A 32 7.40 -10.10 -6.59
N GLU A 33 6.63 -11.19 -6.45
CA GLU A 33 5.16 -11.15 -6.44
C GLU A 33 4.58 -10.50 -7.71
N GLN A 34 5.21 -10.76 -8.86
CA GLN A 34 4.86 -10.13 -10.13
C GLN A 34 3.74 -10.85 -10.87
N ASN A 35 3.53 -12.14 -10.57
CA ASN A 35 2.59 -13.00 -11.27
C ASN A 35 1.60 -13.59 -10.28
N ASP A 36 0.38 -13.05 -10.26
CA ASP A 36 -0.74 -13.69 -9.57
C ASP A 36 -1.13 -14.97 -10.33
N VAL A 37 -1.07 -16.11 -9.64
CA VAL A 37 -1.35 -17.46 -10.20
C VAL A 37 -2.60 -18.08 -9.59
N ILE A 38 -3.49 -17.26 -9.02
CA ILE A 38 -4.70 -17.75 -8.37
C ILE A 38 -5.65 -18.47 -9.34
N ALA A 39 -5.73 -18.01 -10.59
CA ALA A 39 -6.61 -18.57 -11.61
C ALA A 39 -6.27 -20.05 -11.90
N GLU A 40 -4.98 -20.41 -11.91
CA GLU A 40 -4.51 -21.77 -12.12
C GLU A 40 -4.52 -22.63 -10.84
N ASN A 41 -4.61 -22.02 -9.66
CA ASN A 41 -4.40 -22.67 -8.37
C ASN A 41 -5.57 -22.46 -7.37
N GLN A 42 -6.81 -22.37 -7.87
CA GLN A 42 -8.00 -22.05 -7.08
C GLN A 42 -8.21 -22.93 -5.83
N LEU A 43 -7.95 -24.24 -5.94
CA LEU A 43 -8.08 -25.16 -4.79
C LEU A 43 -7.07 -24.86 -3.69
N LEU A 44 -5.85 -24.50 -4.06
CA LEU A 44 -4.80 -24.12 -3.12
C LEU A 44 -5.13 -22.78 -2.46
N ALA A 45 -5.59 -21.81 -3.26
CA ALA A 45 -6.04 -20.52 -2.75
C ALA A 45 -7.17 -20.69 -1.72
N ALA A 46 -8.21 -21.46 -2.05
CA ALA A 46 -9.31 -21.75 -1.12
C ALA A 46 -8.83 -22.41 0.17
N THR A 47 -7.88 -23.34 0.08
CA THR A 47 -7.29 -24.01 1.25
C THR A 47 -6.53 -23.03 2.14
N LEU A 48 -5.70 -22.17 1.56
CA LEU A 48 -4.97 -21.15 2.30
C LEU A 48 -5.91 -20.12 2.89
N ARG A 49 -6.95 -19.74 2.15
CA ARG A 49 -7.95 -18.78 2.58
C ARG A 49 -8.71 -19.27 3.81
N GLN A 50 -9.19 -20.51 3.80
CA GLN A 50 -9.84 -21.11 4.96
C GLN A 50 -8.93 -21.15 6.19
N ARG A 51 -7.64 -21.41 5.99
CA ARG A 51 -6.66 -21.42 7.09
C ARG A 51 -6.41 -20.02 7.63
N LEU A 52 -6.35 -19.01 6.76
CA LEU A 52 -6.25 -17.61 7.15
C LEU A 52 -7.48 -17.19 7.96
N ASP A 53 -8.69 -17.46 7.47
CA ASP A 53 -9.93 -17.10 8.15
C ASP A 53 -10.03 -17.76 9.53
N ALA A 54 -9.69 -19.05 9.63
CA ALA A 54 -9.68 -19.76 10.91
C ALA A 54 -8.72 -19.13 11.92
N TRP A 55 -7.51 -18.76 11.49
CA TRP A 55 -6.52 -18.11 12.34
C TRP A 55 -6.97 -16.71 12.77
N LEU A 56 -7.56 -15.92 11.87
CA LEU A 56 -8.07 -14.58 12.19
C LEU A 56 -9.18 -14.64 13.25
N ILE A 57 -10.05 -15.65 13.18
CA ILE A 57 -11.08 -15.90 14.20
C ILE A 57 -10.44 -16.31 15.53
N GLU A 58 -9.46 -17.21 15.51
CA GLU A 58 -8.77 -17.71 16.71
C GLU A 58 -8.14 -16.57 17.52
N VAL A 59 -7.56 -15.57 16.85
CA VAL A 59 -6.86 -14.45 17.50
C VAL A 59 -7.74 -13.23 17.77
N ASP A 60 -9.06 -13.32 17.51
CA ASP A 60 -10.00 -12.19 17.59
C ASP A 60 -9.51 -10.97 16.80
N ALA A 61 -9.11 -11.21 15.54
CA ALA A 61 -8.56 -10.18 14.68
C ALA A 61 -9.60 -9.08 14.40
N LYS A 62 -9.15 -7.82 14.42
CA LYS A 62 -9.99 -6.67 14.03
C LYS A 62 -10.00 -6.52 12.53
N PHE A 63 -11.19 -6.30 11.98
CA PHE A 63 -11.38 -6.07 10.55
C PHE A 63 -11.61 -4.57 10.27
N PRO A 64 -11.16 -4.08 9.10
CA PRO A 64 -11.43 -2.72 8.67
C PRO A 64 -12.94 -2.51 8.46
N VAL A 65 -13.39 -1.27 8.66
CA VAL A 65 -14.74 -0.82 8.33
C VAL A 65 -14.66 0.29 7.29
N PRO A 66 -15.63 0.39 6.36
CA PRO A 66 -15.66 1.49 5.40
C PRO A 66 -15.66 2.86 6.11
N ASP A 67 -14.83 3.78 5.61
CA ASP A 67 -14.83 5.15 6.10
C ASP A 67 -16.02 5.92 5.51
N SER A 68 -16.95 6.31 6.38
CA SER A 68 -18.13 7.09 6.01
C SER A 68 -17.82 8.50 5.47
N ALA A 69 -16.63 9.03 5.73
CA ALA A 69 -16.20 10.34 5.25
C ALA A 69 -15.45 10.28 3.90
N TYR A 70 -15.14 9.08 3.41
CA TYR A 70 -14.43 8.89 2.15
C TYR A 70 -15.26 9.38 0.96
N ASP A 71 -14.62 10.18 0.09
CA ASP A 71 -15.23 10.75 -1.11
C ASP A 71 -14.23 10.58 -2.28
N PRO A 72 -14.53 9.71 -3.26
CA PRO A 72 -13.63 9.40 -4.35
C PRO A 72 -13.36 10.62 -5.26
N ASP A 73 -14.30 11.57 -5.36
CA ASP A 73 -14.12 12.77 -6.16
C ASP A 73 -13.15 13.75 -5.49
N LYS A 74 -13.22 13.88 -4.16
CA LYS A 74 -12.24 14.66 -3.39
C LYS A 74 -10.84 14.05 -3.47
N GLU A 75 -10.73 12.73 -3.37
CA GLU A 75 -9.45 12.04 -3.50
C GLU A 75 -8.86 12.28 -4.90
N LYS A 76 -9.66 12.11 -5.95
CA LYS A 76 -9.22 12.38 -7.33
C LYS A 76 -8.75 13.83 -7.51
N ALA A 77 -9.46 14.80 -6.94
CA ALA A 77 -9.07 16.21 -6.99
C ALA A 77 -7.74 16.45 -6.27
N ARG A 78 -7.56 15.87 -5.07
CA ARG A 78 -6.30 15.95 -4.31
C ARG A 78 -5.14 15.32 -5.08
N LEU A 79 -5.30 14.10 -5.59
CA LEU A 79 -4.27 13.43 -6.40
C LEU A 79 -3.90 14.24 -7.64
N HIS A 80 -4.87 14.86 -8.30
CA HIS A 80 -4.61 15.75 -9.42
C HIS A 80 -3.75 16.96 -9.00
N GLN A 81 -4.09 17.64 -7.90
CA GLN A 81 -3.30 18.76 -7.38
C GLN A 81 -1.90 18.34 -6.97
N LEU A 82 -1.77 17.22 -6.25
CA LEU A 82 -0.46 16.67 -5.87
C LEU A 82 0.42 16.46 -7.10
N LYS A 83 -0.12 15.82 -8.15
CA LYS A 83 0.63 15.50 -9.37
C LYS A 83 1.00 16.74 -10.20
N HIS A 84 0.09 17.70 -10.36
CA HIS A 84 0.27 18.80 -11.33
C HIS A 84 0.74 20.10 -10.70
N GLU A 85 0.63 20.26 -9.38
CA GLU A 85 1.00 21.49 -8.69
C GLU A 85 2.09 21.27 -7.65
N LEU A 86 1.90 20.33 -6.73
CA LEU A 86 2.85 20.11 -5.63
C LEU A 86 4.15 19.45 -6.13
N MET A 87 4.03 18.35 -6.90
CA MET A 87 5.19 17.60 -7.39
C MET A 87 6.15 18.49 -8.21
N PRO A 88 5.71 19.28 -9.20
CA PRO A 88 6.62 20.18 -9.93
C PRO A 88 7.28 21.23 -9.04
N LYS A 89 6.56 21.78 -8.05
CA LYS A 89 7.14 22.73 -7.08
C LYS A 89 8.22 22.06 -6.23
N LEU A 90 7.97 20.83 -5.77
CA LEU A 90 8.94 20.05 -5.01
C LEU A 90 10.16 19.70 -5.85
N GLU A 91 9.99 19.34 -7.13
CA GLU A 91 11.13 19.09 -8.04
C GLU A 91 12.04 20.32 -8.18
N VAL A 92 11.46 21.52 -8.36
CA VAL A 92 12.23 22.77 -8.40
C VAL A 92 12.94 23.02 -7.08
N SER A 93 12.24 22.86 -5.96
CA SER A 93 12.83 23.04 -4.61
C SER A 93 13.97 22.05 -4.36
N HIS A 94 13.78 20.78 -4.70
CA HIS A 94 14.78 19.73 -4.50
C HIS A 94 16.00 19.92 -5.40
N ALA A 95 15.82 20.40 -6.64
CA ALA A 95 16.94 20.78 -7.49
C ALA A 95 17.77 21.91 -6.87
N ALA A 96 17.11 22.85 -6.16
CA ALA A 96 17.80 23.93 -5.47
C ALA A 96 18.70 23.43 -4.32
N TYR A 97 18.39 22.29 -3.69
CA TYR A 97 19.21 21.71 -2.62
C TYR A 97 20.59 21.27 -3.09
N LEU A 98 20.77 21.07 -4.40
CA LEU A 98 22.04 20.68 -4.99
C LEU A 98 22.95 21.88 -5.30
N HIS A 99 22.47 23.12 -5.10
CA HIS A 99 23.32 24.30 -5.26
C HIS A 99 24.39 24.38 -4.16
N PRO A 100 25.66 24.69 -4.49
CA PRO A 100 26.74 24.79 -3.50
C PRO A 100 26.50 25.79 -2.37
N ASP A 101 25.72 26.84 -2.64
CA ASP A 101 25.40 27.90 -1.68
C ASP A 101 24.07 27.67 -0.94
N TRP A 102 23.42 26.53 -1.18
CA TRP A 102 22.17 26.19 -0.51
C TRP A 102 22.41 25.94 0.97
N GLN A 103 21.58 26.55 1.82
CA GLN A 103 21.58 26.33 3.25
C GLN A 103 20.18 25.90 3.70
N PRO A 104 20.08 24.93 4.62
CA PRO A 104 18.80 24.57 5.22
C PRO A 104 18.27 25.70 6.11
N ASN A 105 17.08 25.49 6.67
CA ASN A 105 16.55 26.34 7.73
C ASN A 105 17.46 26.36 8.97
N GLU A 106 17.31 27.41 9.78
CA GLU A 106 18.23 27.77 10.88
C GLU A 106 18.44 26.67 11.92
N ASP A 107 17.46 25.79 12.13
CA ASP A 107 17.47 24.75 13.16
C ASP A 107 17.97 23.38 12.68
N TRP A 108 18.21 23.19 11.37
CA TRP A 108 18.71 21.97 10.69
C TRP A 108 17.86 20.69 10.87
N TRP A 109 17.16 20.54 12.00
CA TRP A 109 16.41 19.36 12.42
C TRP A 109 14.89 19.57 12.39
N GLY A 110 14.41 20.79 12.10
CA GLY A 110 13.02 21.04 11.76
C GLY A 110 12.82 20.85 10.25
N SER A 111 11.89 20.01 9.82
CA SER A 111 11.46 20.07 8.42
C SER A 111 10.75 21.40 8.19
N GLN A 112 10.95 22.03 7.03
CA GLN A 112 10.10 23.16 6.63
C GLN A 112 8.65 22.69 6.67
N VAL A 113 7.84 23.33 7.51
CA VAL A 113 6.42 22.98 7.63
C VAL A 113 5.74 23.39 6.33
N VAL A 114 5.30 22.41 5.55
CA VAL A 114 4.40 22.66 4.42
C VAL A 114 3.05 22.96 5.03
N ILE A 115 2.63 24.23 4.98
CA ILE A 115 1.30 24.66 5.42
C ILE A 115 0.39 24.47 4.20
N ASP A 116 -0.54 23.54 4.30
CA ASP A 116 -1.63 23.32 3.32
C ASP A 116 -2.59 24.52 3.27
#